data_AF-A0A938WA59-F1
#
_entry.id   AF-A0A938WA59-F1
#
_cell.length_a   1.000
_cell.length_b   1.000
_cell.length_c   1.000
_cell.angle_alpha   90.00
_cell.angle_beta   90.00
_cell.angle_gamma   90.00
#
_symmetry.space_group_name_H-M   'P 1'
#
loop_
_entity.id
_entity.type
_entity.pdbx_description
1 polymer ?
#
loop_
_entity_poly.entity_id
_entity_poly.type
_entity_poly.pdbx_seq_one_letter_code
_entity_poly.pdbx_strand_id
1 'polypeptide(L)'
;MPLLQLRGTGLGAVEAVLFDKDGTLSISEPQLLTLAQARVLLCLEGVEAERRTALRPLLERAYGLRSSGICPAGITAVASREHNLIATATALVQVGLGWPEALALSEQVFAEADQADARR
;
A
#
# COMPACT_ATOMS: atom_id res chain seq x y z
N MET A 1 -9.63 -24.34 26.37
CA MET A 1 -9.07 -23.17 25.66
C MET A 1 -7.95 -23.65 24.75
N PRO A 2 -7.91 -23.24 23.48
CA PRO A 2 -6.81 -23.60 22.59
C PRO A 2 -5.49 -23.01 23.10
N LEU A 3 -4.40 -23.78 22.98
CA LEU A 3 -3.06 -23.41 23.42
C LEU A 3 -2.18 -23.20 22.18
N LEU A 4 -1.60 -22.01 22.03
CA LEU A 4 -0.63 -21.75 20.97
C LEU A 4 0.68 -22.45 21.31
N GLN A 5 1.18 -23.27 20.40
CA GLN A 5 2.45 -23.99 20.56
C GLN A 5 3.39 -23.68 19.39
N LEU A 6 4.66 -23.44 19.68
CA LEU A 6 5.74 -23.34 18.70
C LEU A 6 6.67 -24.54 18.86
N ARG A 7 6.65 -25.46 17.88
CA ARG A 7 7.46 -26.70 17.90
C ARG A 7 7.30 -27.50 19.20
N GLY A 8 6.07 -27.61 19.70
CA GLY A 8 5.76 -28.29 20.96
C GLY A 8 6.00 -27.47 22.24
N THR A 9 6.55 -26.26 22.13
CA THR A 9 6.70 -25.34 23.28
C THR A 9 5.44 -24.47 23.40
N GLY A 10 4.79 -24.48 24.56
CA GLY A 10 3.61 -23.66 24.81
C GLY A 10 3.93 -22.16 24.89
N LEU A 11 3.24 -21.35 24.10
CA LEU A 11 3.32 -19.88 24.10
C LEU A 11 2.21 -19.22 24.92
N GLY A 12 1.07 -19.88 25.10
CA GLY A 12 -0.04 -19.38 25.92
C GLY A 12 -1.41 -19.83 25.44
N ALA A 13 -2.44 -19.51 26.22
CA ALA A 13 -3.83 -19.70 25.80
C ALA A 13 -4.23 -18.60 24.82
N VAL A 14 -5.03 -18.95 23.80
CA VAL A 14 -5.59 -17.99 22.85
C VAL A 14 -7.12 -18.08 22.86
N GLU A 15 -7.78 -16.93 22.65
CA GLU A 15 -9.25 -16.86 22.62
C GLU A 15 -9.82 -17.24 21.25
N ALA A 16 -9.08 -16.96 20.17
CA ALA A 16 -9.44 -17.32 18.81
C ALA A 16 -8.19 -17.51 17.93
N VAL A 17 -8.34 -18.28 16.84
CA VAL A 17 -7.33 -18.44 15.79
C VAL A 17 -7.98 -17.98 14.48
N LEU A 18 -7.42 -16.94 13.86
CA LEU A 18 -7.85 -16.48 12.54
C LEU A 18 -6.94 -17.11 11.49
N PHE A 19 -7.50 -17.97 10.66
CA PHE A 19 -6.78 -18.55 9.52
C PHE A 19 -6.89 -17.59 8.35
N ASP A 20 -5.75 -17.05 7.90
CA ASP A 20 -5.63 -16.62 6.51
C ASP A 20 -5.75 -17.86 5.61
N LYS A 21 -6.09 -17.67 4.33
CA LYS A 21 -6.40 -18.73 3.35
C LYS A 21 -5.40 -19.91 3.36
N ASP A 22 -4.14 -19.65 3.73
CA ASP A 22 -3.03 -20.62 3.71
C ASP A 22 -2.45 -20.89 5.12
N GLY A 23 -3.02 -20.32 6.17
CA GLY A 23 -2.53 -20.42 7.56
C GLY A 23 -1.33 -19.52 7.87
N THR A 24 -1.00 -18.58 6.99
CA THR A 24 0.10 -17.63 7.21
C THR A 24 -0.34 -16.51 8.16
N LEU A 25 0.29 -16.42 9.32
CA LEU A 25 0.16 -15.25 10.20
C LEU A 25 1.23 -14.23 9.80
N SER A 26 0.82 -13.18 9.08
CA SER A 26 1.69 -12.09 8.63
C SER A 26 1.28 -10.76 9.26
N ILE A 27 2.25 -10.01 9.78
CA ILE A 27 2.06 -8.61 10.16
C ILE A 27 2.46 -7.75 8.96
N SER A 28 1.56 -7.64 7.98
CA SER A 28 1.84 -6.96 6.71
C SER A 28 1.68 -5.44 6.78
N GLU A 29 0.94 -4.90 7.76
CA GLU A 29 0.59 -3.48 7.82
C GLU A 29 1.82 -2.52 7.80
N PRO A 30 2.90 -2.75 8.57
CA PRO A 30 4.07 -1.87 8.53
C PRO A 30 4.71 -1.77 7.14
N GLN A 31 4.73 -2.89 6.41
CA GLN A 31 5.28 -2.95 5.06
C GLN A 31 4.34 -2.29 4.05
N LEU A 32 3.03 -2.55 4.15
CA LEU A 32 2.03 -1.87 3.32
C LEU A 32 2.07 -0.35 3.52
N LEU A 33 2.26 0.12 4.76
CA LEU A 33 2.38 1.54 5.10
C LEU A 33 3.61 2.16 4.43
N THR A 34 4.76 1.50 4.56
CA THR A 34 6.01 1.91 3.91
C THR A 34 5.84 1.99 2.40
N LEU A 35 5.26 0.95 1.78
CA LEU A 35 5.07 0.85 0.35
C LEU A 35 4.15 1.97 -0.19
N ALA A 36 3.01 2.21 0.49
CA ALA A 36 2.09 3.29 0.10
C ALA A 36 2.73 4.68 0.25
N GLN A 37 3.47 4.93 1.33
CA GLN A 37 4.19 6.19 1.54
C GLN A 37 5.27 6.42 0.47
N ALA A 38 6.02 5.37 0.11
CA ALA A 38 7.02 5.43 -0.95
C ALA A 38 6.39 5.79 -2.30
N ARG A 39 5.26 5.14 -2.66
CA ARG A 39 4.54 5.46 -3.90
C ARG A 39 4.00 6.88 -3.92
N VAL A 40 3.47 7.38 -2.79
CA VAL A 40 3.06 8.79 -2.66
C VAL A 40 4.24 9.73 -2.92
N LEU A 41 5.40 9.47 -2.28
CA LEU A 41 6.59 10.31 -2.43
C LEU A 41 7.06 10.35 -3.89
N LEU A 42 7.23 9.18 -4.51
CA LEU A 42 7.70 9.06 -5.90
C LEU A 42 6.73 9.73 -6.89
N CYS A 43 5.42 9.59 -6.70
CA CYS A 43 4.45 10.32 -7.52
C CYS A 43 4.61 11.85 -7.39
N LEU A 44 4.88 12.36 -6.20
CA LEU A 44 5.06 13.79 -5.99
C LEU A 44 6.37 14.29 -6.60
N GLU A 45 7.42 13.48 -6.57
CA GLU A 45 8.70 13.76 -7.23
C GLU A 45 8.55 13.80 -8.75
N GLY A 46 7.72 12.92 -9.32
CA GLY A 46 7.42 12.83 -10.76
C GLY A 46 6.49 13.91 -11.32
N VAL A 47 6.03 14.87 -10.51
CA VAL A 47 5.17 15.99 -10.98
C VAL A 47 5.73 17.36 -10.57
N GLU A 48 5.28 18.38 -11.31
CA GLU A 48 5.54 19.80 -11.04
C GLU A 48 5.09 20.19 -9.62
N ALA A 49 5.82 21.13 -9.00
CA ALA A 49 5.64 21.51 -7.60
C ALA A 49 4.22 22.01 -7.28
N GLU A 50 3.61 22.70 -8.24
CA GLU A 50 2.26 23.27 -8.19
C GLU A 50 1.18 22.18 -8.05
N ARG A 51 1.43 20.98 -8.60
CA ARG A 51 0.48 19.85 -8.57
C ARG A 51 0.57 19.05 -7.27
N ARG A 52 1.72 19.10 -6.56
CA ARG A 52 2.01 18.25 -5.39
C ARG A 52 1.00 18.42 -4.26
N THR A 53 0.62 19.67 -3.97
CA THR A 53 -0.32 19.98 -2.88
C THR A 53 -1.70 19.38 -3.13
N ALA A 54 -2.18 19.36 -4.39
CA ALA A 54 -3.44 18.75 -4.75
C ALA A 54 -3.35 17.21 -4.88
N LEU A 55 -2.21 16.69 -5.37
CA LEU A 55 -2.01 15.28 -5.66
C LEU A 55 -1.90 14.43 -4.39
N ARG A 56 -1.13 14.89 -3.39
CA ARG A 56 -0.89 14.15 -2.14
C ARG A 56 -2.18 13.64 -1.49
N PRO A 57 -3.19 14.47 -1.20
CA PRO A 57 -4.40 14.00 -0.53
C PRO A 57 -5.26 13.08 -1.42
N LEU A 58 -5.15 13.14 -2.75
CA LEU A 58 -5.81 12.17 -3.64
C LEU A 58 -5.19 10.78 -3.51
N LEU A 59 -3.86 10.70 -3.54
CA LEU A 59 -3.12 9.44 -3.40
C LEU A 59 -3.31 8.83 -2.01
N GLU A 60 -3.17 9.64 -0.95
CA GLU A 60 -3.34 9.18 0.43
C GLU A 60 -4.75 8.61 0.67
N ARG A 61 -5.80 9.26 0.14
CA ARG A 61 -7.16 8.72 0.21
C ARG A 61 -7.34 7.46 -0.62
N ALA A 62 -6.80 7.40 -1.84
CA ALA A 62 -6.90 6.23 -2.70
C ALA A 62 -6.28 5.00 -2.02
N TYR A 63 -5.05 5.14 -1.51
CA TYR A 63 -4.33 4.09 -0.78
C TYR A 63 -4.93 3.76 0.59
N GLY A 64 -5.82 4.61 1.11
CA GLY A 64 -6.43 4.43 2.43
C GLY A 64 -5.46 4.73 3.56
N LEU A 65 -4.46 5.59 3.34
CA LEU A 65 -3.55 6.07 4.37
C LEU A 65 -4.32 6.91 5.40
N ARG A 66 -4.12 6.62 6.68
CA ARG A 66 -4.69 7.35 7.82
C ARG A 66 -3.58 7.73 8.81
N SER A 67 -3.87 8.65 9.73
CA SER A 67 -2.93 9.01 10.80
C SER A 67 -2.56 7.82 11.71
N SER A 68 -3.44 6.82 11.81
CA SER A 68 -3.28 5.65 12.67
C SER A 68 -2.84 4.37 11.94
N GLY A 69 -2.55 4.40 10.63
CA GLY A 69 -2.20 3.21 9.86
C GLY A 69 -2.88 3.15 8.48
N ILE A 70 -3.15 1.93 8.00
CA ILE A 70 -3.85 1.70 6.73
C ILE A 70 -5.31 1.33 6.99
N CYS A 71 -6.21 1.91 6.20
CA CYS A 71 -7.60 1.50 6.15
C CYS A 71 -7.69 0.03 5.70
N PRO A 72 -8.27 -0.89 6.48
CA PRO A 72 -8.37 -2.30 6.10
C PRO A 72 -9.21 -2.55 4.85
N ALA A 73 -10.04 -1.58 4.44
CA ALA A 73 -10.81 -1.60 3.19
C ALA A 73 -10.21 -0.71 2.09
N GLY A 74 -9.03 -0.10 2.34
CA GLY A 74 -8.32 0.72 1.37
C GLY A 74 -7.65 -0.13 0.29
N ILE A 75 -7.41 0.45 -0.90
CA ILE A 75 -6.95 -0.35 -2.04
C ILE A 75 -5.57 -0.98 -1.82
N THR A 76 -4.72 -0.38 -0.97
CA THR A 76 -3.43 -0.98 -0.59
C THR A 76 -3.60 -2.25 0.25
N ALA A 77 -4.67 -2.34 1.05
CA ALA A 77 -4.92 -3.50 1.90
C ALA A 77 -5.60 -4.66 1.15
N VAL A 78 -6.51 -4.38 0.22
CA VAL A 78 -7.40 -5.42 -0.34
C VAL A 78 -7.39 -5.55 -1.86
N ALA A 79 -6.90 -4.55 -2.59
CA ALA A 79 -6.98 -4.54 -4.05
C ALA A 79 -5.68 -5.09 -4.69
N SER A 80 -5.81 -5.55 -5.93
CA SER A 80 -4.66 -6.01 -6.71
C SER A 80 -3.65 -4.88 -6.95
N ARG A 81 -2.42 -5.27 -7.29
CA ARG A 81 -1.39 -4.33 -7.74
C ARG A 81 -1.87 -3.49 -8.93
N GLU A 82 -2.57 -4.11 -9.88
CA GLU A 82 -3.12 -3.44 -11.06
C GLU A 82 -4.17 -2.39 -10.67
N HIS A 83 -5.09 -2.70 -9.75
CA HIS A 83 -6.06 -1.71 -9.27
C HIS A 83 -5.38 -0.52 -8.57
N ASN A 84 -4.33 -0.79 -7.78
CA ASN A 84 -3.54 0.28 -7.15
C ASN A 84 -2.87 1.16 -8.22
N LEU A 85 -2.33 0.56 -9.29
CA LEU A 85 -1.67 1.26 -10.40
C LEU A 85 -2.66 2.15 -11.16
N ILE A 86 -3.85 1.63 -11.50
CA ILE A 86 -4.90 2.41 -12.18
C ILE A 86 -5.44 3.53 -11.28
N ALA A 87 -5.63 3.29 -9.99
CA ALA A 87 -6.04 4.34 -9.04
C ALA A 87 -5.00 5.47 -8.93
N THR A 88 -3.71 5.13 -8.99
CA THR A 88 -2.60 6.08 -8.98
C THR A 88 -2.59 6.93 -10.26
N ALA A 89 -2.70 6.30 -11.43
CA ALA A 89 -2.85 7.01 -12.70
C ALA A 89 -4.09 7.92 -12.70
N THR A 90 -5.20 7.45 -12.13
CA THR A 90 -6.43 8.26 -11.99
C THR A 90 -6.21 9.50 -11.12
N ALA A 91 -5.50 9.38 -10.00
CA ALA A 91 -5.16 10.51 -9.14
C ALA A 91 -4.26 11.54 -9.86
N LEU A 92 -3.32 11.07 -10.67
CA LEU A 92 -2.45 11.92 -11.51
C LEU A 92 -3.25 12.68 -12.58
N VAL A 93 -4.24 12.04 -13.20
CA VAL A 93 -5.15 12.69 -14.16
C VAL A 93 -5.94 13.81 -13.49
N GLN A 94 -6.38 13.62 -12.23
CA GLN A 94 -7.13 14.66 -11.51
C GLN A 94 -6.32 15.94 -11.24
N VAL A 95 -4.99 15.89 -11.33
CA VAL A 95 -4.12 17.07 -11.22
C VAL A 95 -3.58 17.53 -12.57
N GLY A 96 -4.17 17.07 -13.68
CA GLY A 96 -3.95 17.61 -15.02
C GLY A 96 -2.92 16.88 -15.88
N LEU A 97 -2.54 15.63 -15.54
CA LEU A 97 -1.76 14.79 -16.46
C LEU A 97 -2.69 14.15 -17.50
N GLY A 98 -2.19 13.96 -18.73
CA GLY A 98 -2.87 13.15 -19.73
C GLY A 98 -2.87 11.67 -19.31
N TRP A 99 -3.86 10.88 -19.75
CA TRP A 99 -3.95 9.46 -19.38
C TRP A 99 -2.68 8.64 -19.70
N PRO A 100 -2.09 8.72 -20.92
CA PRO A 100 -0.88 7.96 -21.21
C PRO A 100 0.31 8.34 -20.32
N GLU A 101 0.49 9.64 -20.04
CA GLU A 101 1.55 10.15 -19.16
C GLU A 101 1.35 9.70 -17.71
N ALA A 102 0.11 9.79 -17.22
CA ALA A 102 -0.26 9.35 -15.88
C ALA A 102 -0.06 7.85 -15.68
N LEU A 103 -0.40 7.04 -16.70
CA LEU A 103 -0.21 5.60 -16.65
C LEU A 103 1.28 5.24 -16.64
N ALA A 104 2.08 5.84 -17.52
CA ALA A 104 3.52 5.62 -17.58
C ALA A 104 4.22 6.03 -16.27
N LEU A 105 3.85 7.18 -15.69
CA LEU A 105 4.39 7.59 -14.39
C LEU A 105 3.96 6.63 -13.27
N SER A 106 2.71 6.15 -13.28
CA SER A 106 2.25 5.16 -12.31
C SER A 106 3.03 3.84 -12.41
N GLU A 107 3.27 3.34 -13.63
CA GLU A 107 4.09 2.15 -13.87
C GLU A 107 5.53 2.32 -13.35
N GLN A 108 6.15 3.46 -13.64
CA GLN A 108 7.49 3.81 -13.16
C GLN A 108 7.54 3.85 -11.63
N VAL A 109 6.62 4.56 -10.99
CA VAL A 109 6.52 4.67 -9.53
C VAL A 109 6.42 3.29 -8.88
N PHE A 110 5.63 2.39 -9.45
CA PHE A 110 5.48 1.04 -8.90
C PHE A 110 6.76 0.23 -9.09
N ALA A 111 7.41 0.30 -10.25
CA ALA A 111 8.68 -0.37 -10.47
C ALA A 111 9.77 0.10 -9.48
N GLU A 112 9.87 1.41 -9.24
CA GLU A 112 10.84 1.98 -8.30
C GLU A 112 10.52 1.63 -6.84
N ALA A 113 9.25 1.72 -6.43
CA ALA A 113 8.82 1.35 -5.09
C ALA A 113 9.06 -0.15 -4.81
N ASP A 114 8.75 -1.02 -5.77
CA ASP A 114 8.92 -2.47 -5.66
C ASP A 114 10.43 -2.82 -5.55
N GLN A 115 11.32 -2.11 -6.27
CA GLN A 115 12.77 -2.28 -6.14
C GLN A 115 13.31 -1.80 -4.78
N ALA A 116 12.78 -0.72 -4.23
CA ALA A 116 13.17 -0.22 -2.92
C ALA A 116 12.72 -1.16 -1.79
N ASP A 117 11.56 -1.79 -1.94
CA ASP A 117 11.04 -2.79 -1.00
C ASP A 117 11.84 -4.09 -1.04
N ALA A 118 12.22 -4.57 -2.24
CA ALA A 118 13.02 -5.78 -2.41
C ALA A 118 14.45 -5.72 -1.81
N ARG A 119 14.93 -4.53 -1.43
CA ARG A 119 16.25 -4.33 -0.80
C ARG A 119 16.19 -4.30 0.74
N ARG A 120 15.00 -4.38 1.34
CA ARG A 120 14.80 -4.39 2.80
C ARG A 120 14.61 -5.81 3.30
#